data_AF-A0AAN5CPX0-F1
#
_entry.id   AF-A0AAN5CPX0-F1
#
_cell.length_a   1.000
_cell.length_b   1.000
_cell.length_c   1.000
_cell.angle_alpha   90.00
_cell.angle_beta   90.00
_cell.angle_gamma   90.00
#
_symmetry.space_group_name_H-M   'P 1'
#
loop_
_entity.id
_entity.type
_entity.pdbx_description
1 polymer ?
#
loop_
_entity_poly.entity_id
_entity_poly.type
_entity_poly.pdbx_seq_one_letter_code
_entity_poly.pdbx_strand_id
1 'polypeptide(L)'
;MLESGEHDDFKDDLTYMLTSLKGDGSTNIKCLSATSLARKCINPQFRHLIRSEKEVTALFHSLAESPSDESFALAASSVIYLICRDSVSILMDTPSARILAQLLKLERPVTMSESVEKQYKTIWAIFSSYLERMESTGRKISFDLVEDELSPSSLILEALVFVLTNSRDADLKNDLLSLGILQWVVARVDRIVDELASEKAEKAERLLIPLERCFRVLEICSMYHKKNQSFLIAHRSSAIILAANKLMGVVHSRVPSPYTPLSLKKALMRSLTLLARVLTNLSYDNELCSTKLGQLPGFLSSCISTFTFLAPKYLSDDTQGFDLTLLMSSLVVNLVEKCNGNRKKIVD
;
A
#
# COMPACT_ATOMS: atom_id res chain seq x y z
N MET A 1 -27.08 -16.55 -11.30
CA MET A 1 -26.57 -17.92 -11.45
C MET A 1 -25.97 -18.00 -12.84
N LEU A 2 -24.72 -18.47 -12.99
CA LEU A 2 -24.20 -18.78 -14.33
C LEU A 2 -25.02 -19.95 -14.91
N GLU A 3 -25.20 -19.98 -16.21
CA GLU A 3 -25.58 -21.21 -16.90
C GLU A 3 -24.43 -22.22 -16.71
N SER A 4 -24.75 -23.49 -16.45
CA SER A 4 -23.73 -24.51 -16.11
C SER A 4 -22.56 -24.56 -17.10
N GLY A 5 -22.82 -24.31 -18.39
CA GLY A 5 -21.80 -24.29 -19.43
C GLY A 5 -20.77 -23.16 -19.30
N GLU A 6 -21.19 -21.93 -18.99
CA GLU A 6 -20.25 -20.80 -18.84
C GLU A 6 -19.29 -21.01 -17.65
N HIS A 7 -19.76 -21.69 -16.61
CA HIS A 7 -18.92 -22.00 -15.45
C HIS A 7 -17.87 -23.06 -15.76
N ASP A 8 -18.21 -24.06 -16.57
CA ASP A 8 -17.28 -25.10 -17.01
C ASP A 8 -16.24 -24.52 -17.99
N ASP A 9 -16.66 -23.65 -18.91
CA ASP A 9 -15.75 -22.93 -19.81
C ASP A 9 -14.70 -22.11 -19.03
N PHE A 10 -15.10 -21.44 -17.94
CA PHE A 10 -14.17 -20.68 -17.10
C PHE A 10 -13.16 -21.58 -16.36
N LYS A 11 -13.56 -22.79 -15.97
CA LYS A 11 -12.65 -23.75 -15.33
C LYS A 11 -11.64 -24.31 -16.32
N ASP A 12 -12.08 -24.63 -17.52
CA ASP A 12 -11.20 -25.14 -18.57
C ASP A 12 -10.18 -24.07 -18.99
N ASP A 13 -10.64 -22.83 -19.18
CA ASP A 13 -9.79 -21.67 -19.41
C ASP A 13 -8.73 -21.50 -18.30
N LEU A 14 -9.16 -21.55 -17.03
CA LEU A 14 -8.26 -21.39 -15.89
C LEU A 14 -7.22 -22.52 -15.85
N THR A 15 -7.66 -23.76 -16.01
CA THR A 15 -6.80 -24.95 -15.98
C THR A 15 -5.75 -24.89 -17.10
N TYR A 16 -6.16 -24.49 -18.31
CA TYR A 16 -5.26 -24.29 -19.43
C TYR A 16 -4.21 -23.21 -19.14
N MET A 17 -4.62 -22.05 -18.63
CA MET A 17 -3.71 -20.96 -18.29
C MET A 17 -2.74 -21.35 -17.17
N LEU A 18 -3.21 -22.02 -16.12
CA LEU A 18 -2.35 -22.50 -15.02
C LEU A 18 -1.32 -23.52 -15.51
N THR A 19 -1.72 -24.43 -16.40
CA THR A 19 -0.81 -25.41 -17.01
C THR A 19 0.26 -24.73 -17.85
N SER A 20 -0.13 -23.72 -18.64
CA SER A 20 0.80 -22.91 -19.45
C SER A 20 1.80 -22.12 -18.58
N LEU A 21 1.36 -21.62 -17.43
CA LEU A 21 2.23 -20.91 -16.48
C LEU A 21 3.25 -21.81 -15.80
N LYS A 22 2.85 -23.05 -15.45
CA LYS A 22 3.71 -24.07 -14.82
C LYS A 22 4.61 -24.82 -15.79
N GLY A 23 4.25 -24.88 -17.07
CA GLY A 23 5.00 -25.66 -18.06
C GLY A 23 6.40 -25.10 -18.34
N ASP A 24 7.24 -25.91 -18.99
CA ASP A 24 8.58 -25.53 -19.47
C ASP A 24 8.55 -24.60 -20.71
N GLY A 25 7.41 -23.94 -20.95
CA GLY A 25 7.24 -22.98 -22.04
C GLY A 25 8.15 -21.77 -21.87
N SER A 26 8.44 -21.10 -22.99
CA SER A 26 9.23 -19.87 -22.97
C SER A 26 8.55 -18.78 -22.11
N THR A 27 9.35 -17.86 -21.56
CA THR A 27 8.85 -16.71 -20.79
C THR A 27 7.79 -15.91 -21.53
N ASN A 28 7.88 -15.82 -22.87
CA ASN A 28 6.87 -15.17 -23.71
C ASN A 28 5.51 -15.87 -23.63
N ILE A 29 5.46 -17.20 -23.64
CA ILE A 29 4.21 -17.98 -23.51
C ILE A 29 3.62 -17.77 -22.11
N LYS A 30 4.46 -17.79 -21.07
CA LYS A 30 4.03 -17.50 -19.70
C LYS A 30 3.47 -16.06 -19.58
N CYS A 31 4.12 -15.09 -20.20
CA CYS A 31 3.68 -13.68 -20.21
C CYS A 31 2.34 -13.50 -20.93
N LEU A 32 2.17 -14.12 -22.11
CA LEU A 32 0.90 -14.11 -22.83
C LEU A 32 -0.21 -14.77 -22.01
N SER A 33 0.09 -15.86 -21.32
CA SER A 33 -0.87 -16.57 -20.46
C SER A 33 -1.29 -15.71 -19.26
N ALA A 34 -0.34 -15.07 -18.57
CA ALA A 34 -0.63 -14.13 -17.47
C ALA A 34 -1.43 -12.90 -17.96
N THR A 35 -1.13 -12.40 -19.17
CA THR A 35 -1.85 -11.25 -19.77
C THR A 35 -3.29 -11.62 -20.11
N SER A 36 -3.51 -12.80 -20.69
CA SER A 36 -4.84 -13.34 -20.96
C SER A 36 -5.63 -13.56 -19.67
N LEU A 37 -4.97 -14.06 -18.63
CA LEU A 37 -5.56 -14.24 -17.32
C LEU A 37 -6.00 -12.91 -16.70
N ALA A 38 -5.15 -11.86 -16.77
CA ALA A 38 -5.50 -10.52 -16.32
C ALA A 38 -6.74 -9.98 -17.04
N ARG A 39 -6.83 -10.19 -18.36
CA ARG A 39 -8.00 -9.81 -19.15
C ARG A 39 -9.27 -10.54 -18.70
N LYS A 40 -9.20 -11.84 -18.44
CA LYS A 40 -10.33 -12.63 -17.92
C LYS A 40 -10.74 -12.17 -16.51
N CYS A 41 -9.78 -11.73 -15.69
CA CYS A 41 -10.03 -11.16 -14.36
C CYS A 41 -10.81 -9.84 -14.38
N ILE A 42 -11.07 -9.21 -15.53
CA ILE A 42 -12.03 -8.11 -15.64
C ILE A 42 -13.44 -8.59 -15.22
N ASN A 43 -13.79 -9.85 -15.53
CA ASN A 43 -15.08 -10.43 -15.16
C ASN A 43 -15.14 -10.80 -13.66
N PRO A 44 -16.06 -10.21 -12.87
CA PRO A 44 -16.21 -10.55 -11.45
C PRO A 44 -16.52 -12.03 -11.16
N GLN A 45 -17.25 -12.71 -12.04
CA GLN A 45 -17.57 -14.13 -11.86
C GLN A 45 -16.32 -15.01 -12.05
N PHE A 46 -15.46 -14.67 -13.00
CA PHE A 46 -14.19 -15.35 -13.20
C PHE A 46 -13.26 -15.15 -12.00
N ARG A 47 -13.20 -13.93 -11.44
CA ARG A 47 -12.48 -13.68 -10.18
C ARG A 47 -13.08 -14.48 -9.03
N HIS A 48 -14.41 -14.56 -8.92
CA HIS A 48 -15.07 -15.37 -7.90
C HIS A 48 -14.71 -16.85 -8.00
N LEU A 49 -14.65 -17.40 -9.22
CA LEU A 49 -14.19 -18.77 -9.47
C LEU A 49 -12.75 -18.97 -8.96
N ILE A 50 -11.80 -18.12 -9.36
CA ILE A 50 -10.40 -18.21 -8.89
C ILE A 50 -10.33 -18.11 -7.37
N ARG A 51 -11.17 -17.26 -6.79
CA ARG A 51 -11.22 -17.00 -5.34
C ARG A 51 -11.83 -18.14 -4.52
N SER A 52 -12.33 -19.19 -5.16
CA SER A 52 -12.63 -20.43 -4.46
C SER A 52 -11.37 -21.01 -3.82
N GLU A 53 -11.52 -21.60 -2.63
CA GLU A 53 -10.39 -22.12 -1.88
C GLU A 53 -9.67 -23.22 -2.69
N LYS A 54 -8.32 -23.12 -2.78
CA LYS A 54 -7.34 -23.89 -3.58
C LYS A 54 -6.91 -23.27 -4.90
N GLU A 55 -7.78 -22.58 -5.63
CA GLU A 55 -7.43 -22.02 -6.95
C GLU A 55 -6.56 -20.77 -6.84
N VAL A 56 -6.81 -19.89 -5.85
CA VAL A 56 -5.97 -18.70 -5.60
C VAL A 56 -4.51 -19.10 -5.31
N THR A 57 -4.31 -20.04 -4.39
CA THR A 57 -2.96 -20.46 -3.98
C THR A 57 -2.24 -21.16 -5.13
N ALA A 58 -2.93 -22.03 -5.87
CA ALA A 58 -2.37 -22.67 -7.06
C ALA A 58 -1.98 -21.64 -8.13
N LEU A 59 -2.80 -20.61 -8.33
CA LEU A 59 -2.50 -19.51 -9.23
C LEU A 59 -1.26 -18.74 -8.81
N PHE A 60 -1.19 -18.32 -7.54
CA PHE A 60 -0.04 -17.57 -7.04
C PHE A 60 1.22 -18.40 -7.21
N HIS A 61 1.23 -19.67 -6.81
CA HIS A 61 2.37 -20.56 -7.03
C HIS A 61 2.78 -20.66 -8.51
N SER A 62 1.83 -20.67 -9.44
CA SER A 62 2.14 -20.69 -10.88
C SER A 62 2.79 -19.40 -11.38
N LEU A 63 2.55 -18.27 -10.71
CA LEU A 63 3.19 -16.98 -11.01
C LEU A 63 4.59 -16.85 -10.39
N ALA A 64 4.97 -17.74 -9.47
CA ALA A 64 6.22 -17.65 -8.71
C ALA A 64 7.48 -17.93 -9.53
N GLU A 65 7.35 -18.66 -10.63
CA GLU A 65 8.49 -19.30 -11.29
C GLU A 65 9.32 -18.37 -12.20
N SER A 66 8.84 -17.15 -12.50
CA SER A 66 9.53 -16.27 -13.47
C SER A 66 9.39 -14.76 -13.26
N PRO A 67 9.47 -14.21 -12.03
CA PRO A 67 9.30 -12.77 -11.80
C PRO A 67 10.45 -11.91 -12.33
N SER A 68 11.52 -12.50 -12.87
CA SER A 68 12.70 -11.76 -13.36
C SER A 68 12.49 -11.05 -14.70
N ASP A 69 11.52 -11.49 -15.51
CA ASP A 69 11.19 -10.85 -16.77
C ASP A 69 10.23 -9.67 -16.54
N GLU A 70 10.55 -8.51 -17.11
CA GLU A 70 9.81 -7.25 -16.89
C GLU A 70 8.35 -7.34 -17.35
N SER A 71 8.13 -7.94 -18.52
CA SER A 71 6.80 -8.07 -19.11
C SER A 71 5.93 -9.04 -18.33
N PHE A 72 6.51 -10.18 -17.96
CA PHE A 72 5.84 -11.18 -17.12
C PHE A 72 5.54 -10.62 -15.72
N ALA A 73 6.49 -9.95 -15.08
CA ALA A 73 6.32 -9.36 -13.75
C ALA A 73 5.16 -8.36 -13.72
N LEU A 74 5.02 -7.53 -14.76
CA LEU A 74 3.90 -6.62 -14.89
C LEU A 74 2.57 -7.38 -15.06
N ALA A 75 2.54 -8.39 -15.93
CA ALA A 75 1.34 -9.20 -16.15
C ALA A 75 0.91 -9.94 -14.88
N ALA A 76 1.85 -10.59 -14.19
CA ALA A 76 1.62 -11.30 -12.93
C ALA A 76 1.10 -10.35 -11.83
N SER A 77 1.71 -9.17 -11.68
CA SER A 77 1.26 -8.16 -10.73
C SER A 77 -0.15 -7.66 -11.04
N SER A 78 -0.50 -7.57 -12.32
CA SER A 78 -1.85 -7.17 -12.76
C SER A 78 -2.91 -8.21 -12.40
N VAL A 79 -2.61 -9.50 -12.61
CA VAL A 79 -3.46 -10.61 -12.17
C VAL A 79 -3.69 -10.55 -10.66
N ILE A 80 -2.62 -10.44 -9.87
CA ILE A 80 -2.69 -10.37 -8.41
C ILE A 80 -3.54 -9.18 -7.96
N TYR A 81 -3.28 -7.99 -8.50
CA TYR A 81 -4.05 -6.79 -8.19
C TYR A 81 -5.56 -7.00 -8.44
N LEU A 82 -5.93 -7.50 -9.62
CA LEU A 82 -7.33 -7.66 -10.01
C LEU A 82 -8.05 -8.66 -9.10
N ILE A 83 -7.40 -9.76 -8.73
CA ILE A 83 -7.97 -10.78 -7.83
C ILE A 83 -8.12 -10.25 -6.40
N CYS A 84 -7.13 -9.53 -5.89
CA CYS A 84 -7.13 -9.00 -4.53
C CYS A 84 -8.15 -7.87 -4.33
N ARG A 85 -8.66 -7.25 -5.39
CA ARG A 85 -9.53 -6.07 -5.31
C ARG A 85 -10.94 -6.35 -4.78
N ASP A 86 -11.41 -7.59 -4.84
CA ASP A 86 -12.73 -7.95 -4.31
C ASP A 86 -12.72 -8.02 -2.76
N SER A 87 -13.86 -7.74 -2.13
CA SER A 87 -13.99 -7.60 -0.67
C SER A 87 -13.89 -8.90 0.13
N VAL A 88 -13.96 -10.06 -0.54
CA VAL A 88 -13.80 -11.35 0.12
C VAL A 88 -12.33 -11.48 0.56
N SER A 89 -12.05 -12.22 1.63
CA SER A 89 -10.68 -12.53 2.02
C SER A 89 -10.06 -13.54 1.06
N ILE A 90 -8.76 -13.43 0.76
CA ILE A 90 -8.00 -14.50 0.11
C ILE A 90 -7.09 -15.17 1.13
N LEU A 91 -6.87 -16.47 0.98
CA LEU A 91 -5.83 -17.18 1.72
C LEU A 91 -4.47 -16.82 1.12
N MET A 92 -3.54 -16.40 1.97
CA MET A 92 -2.18 -16.01 1.58
C MET A 92 -1.20 -16.83 2.38
N ASP A 93 -0.73 -17.92 1.80
CA ASP A 93 0.36 -18.70 2.41
C ASP A 93 1.73 -18.04 2.18
N THR A 94 2.74 -18.52 2.90
CA THR A 94 4.09 -17.95 2.86
C THR A 94 4.69 -17.92 1.44
N PRO A 95 4.56 -18.95 0.58
CA PRO A 95 5.04 -18.86 -0.79
C PRO A 95 4.29 -17.80 -1.61
N SER A 96 2.97 -17.69 -1.48
CA SER A 96 2.19 -16.62 -2.12
C SER A 96 2.65 -15.23 -1.68
N ALA A 97 2.89 -15.03 -0.38
CA ALA A 97 3.43 -13.79 0.17
C ALA A 97 4.85 -13.49 -0.33
N ARG A 98 5.67 -14.52 -0.57
CA ARG A 98 7.04 -14.38 -1.10
C ARG A 98 7.04 -13.78 -2.51
N ILE A 99 6.05 -14.11 -3.34
CA ILE A 99 5.91 -13.55 -4.68
C ILE A 99 5.61 -12.06 -4.61
N LEU A 100 4.73 -11.65 -3.69
CA LEU A 100 4.47 -10.23 -3.44
C LEU A 100 5.77 -9.50 -3.06
N ALA A 101 6.57 -10.10 -2.18
CA ALA A 101 7.86 -9.54 -1.77
C ALA A 101 8.87 -9.42 -2.93
N GLN A 102 8.84 -10.34 -3.90
CA GLN A 102 9.69 -10.27 -5.10
C GLN A 102 9.21 -9.17 -6.05
N LEU A 103 7.92 -9.16 -6.39
CA LEU A 103 7.32 -8.19 -7.31
C LEU A 103 7.36 -6.75 -6.78
N LEU A 104 7.27 -6.55 -5.45
CA LEU A 104 7.45 -5.22 -4.83
C LEU A 104 8.80 -4.56 -5.16
N LYS A 105 9.84 -5.35 -5.44
CA LYS A 105 11.18 -4.82 -5.72
C LYS A 105 11.33 -4.34 -7.16
N LEU A 106 10.36 -4.60 -8.03
CA LEU A 106 10.43 -4.33 -9.46
C LEU A 106 9.68 -3.03 -9.78
N GLU A 107 10.45 -2.02 -10.17
CA GLU A 107 9.94 -0.71 -10.60
C GLU A 107 9.79 -0.67 -12.13
N ARG A 108 9.17 0.39 -12.65
CA ARG A 108 9.16 0.64 -14.09
C ARG A 108 10.59 0.91 -14.61
N PRO A 109 11.04 0.25 -15.69
CA PRO A 109 12.36 0.52 -16.27
C PRO A 109 12.46 1.94 -16.83
N VAL A 110 13.63 2.56 -16.69
CA VAL A 110 13.91 3.90 -17.27
C VAL A 110 14.01 3.83 -18.79
N THR A 111 14.51 2.71 -19.32
CA THR A 111 14.63 2.47 -20.75
C THR A 111 14.03 1.10 -21.04
N MET A 112 13.11 1.05 -22.01
CA MET A 112 12.32 -0.13 -22.32
C MET A 112 12.52 -0.49 -23.79
N SER A 113 12.56 -1.78 -24.10
CA SER A 113 12.47 -2.23 -25.49
C SER A 113 11.04 -2.03 -26.00
N GLU A 114 10.87 -1.98 -27.33
CA GLU A 114 9.56 -1.83 -27.97
C GLU A 114 8.55 -2.91 -27.51
N SER A 115 9.04 -4.14 -27.28
CA SER A 115 8.21 -5.24 -26.78
C SER A 115 7.68 -4.97 -25.37
N VAL A 116 8.52 -4.47 -24.46
CA VAL A 116 8.12 -4.18 -23.08
C VAL A 116 7.18 -2.98 -23.06
N GLU A 117 7.43 -1.94 -23.86
CA GLU A 117 6.53 -0.79 -23.97
C GLU A 117 5.12 -1.22 -24.47
N LYS A 118 5.07 -2.09 -25.49
CA LYS A 118 3.82 -2.66 -25.98
C LYS A 118 3.08 -3.45 -24.89
N GLN A 119 3.81 -4.17 -24.05
CA GLN A 119 3.22 -4.89 -22.91
C GLN A 119 2.58 -3.92 -21.92
N TYR A 120 3.27 -2.83 -21.56
CA TYR A 120 2.72 -1.82 -20.67
C TYR A 120 1.42 -1.21 -21.22
N LYS A 121 1.40 -0.84 -22.51
CA LYS A 121 0.18 -0.34 -23.18
C LYS A 121 -0.95 -1.37 -23.16
N THR A 122 -0.62 -2.65 -23.36
CA THR A 122 -1.60 -3.75 -23.34
C THR A 122 -2.22 -3.92 -21.95
N ILE A 123 -1.40 -3.90 -20.90
CA ILE A 123 -1.85 -3.99 -19.51
C ILE A 123 -2.65 -2.75 -19.12
N TRP A 124 -2.22 -1.56 -19.53
CA TRP A 124 -2.97 -0.34 -19.30
C TRP A 124 -4.37 -0.40 -19.93
N ALA A 125 -4.48 -0.87 -21.18
CA ALA A 125 -5.78 -1.08 -21.82
C ALA A 125 -6.69 -2.06 -21.06
N ILE A 126 -6.11 -3.12 -20.45
CA ILE A 126 -6.87 -4.04 -19.57
C ILE A 126 -7.43 -3.29 -18.36
N PHE A 127 -6.63 -2.43 -17.73
CA PHE A 127 -7.08 -1.61 -16.60
C PHE A 127 -8.15 -0.60 -17.01
N SER A 128 -8.01 0.08 -18.15
CA SER A 128 -9.04 0.98 -18.66
C SER A 128 -10.38 0.26 -18.84
N SER A 129 -10.37 -0.92 -19.51
CA SER A 129 -11.59 -1.73 -19.66
C SER A 129 -12.14 -2.25 -18.33
N TYR A 130 -11.28 -2.55 -17.36
CA TYR A 130 -11.72 -2.91 -16.00
C TYR A 130 -12.46 -1.74 -15.34
N LEU A 131 -11.91 -0.53 -15.40
CA LEU A 131 -12.51 0.66 -14.79
C LEU A 131 -13.86 1.01 -15.43
N GLU A 132 -13.93 1.04 -16.76
CA GLU A 132 -15.18 1.25 -17.52
C GLU A 132 -16.27 0.24 -17.12
N ARG A 133 -15.91 -1.03 -16.99
CA ARG A 133 -16.84 -2.08 -16.55
C ARG A 133 -17.30 -1.84 -15.10
N MET A 134 -16.41 -1.44 -14.20
CA MET A 134 -16.79 -1.23 -12.81
C MET A 134 -17.68 0.00 -12.64
N GLU A 135 -17.42 1.07 -13.39
CA GLU A 135 -18.26 2.27 -13.47
C GLU A 135 -19.67 1.96 -14.01
N SER A 136 -19.78 1.18 -15.10
CA SER A 136 -21.08 0.76 -15.64
C SER A 136 -21.91 -0.10 -14.69
N THR A 137 -21.27 -0.84 -13.78
CA THR A 137 -21.97 -1.59 -12.71
C THR A 137 -22.30 -0.75 -11.47
N GLY A 138 -22.04 0.56 -11.49
CA GLY A 138 -22.28 1.48 -10.38
C GLY A 138 -21.32 1.32 -9.21
N ARG A 139 -20.25 0.52 -9.35
CA ARG A 139 -19.22 0.36 -8.32
C ARG A 139 -18.13 1.41 -8.52
N LYS A 140 -18.15 2.46 -7.70
CA LYS A 140 -17.09 3.46 -7.68
C LYS A 140 -15.80 2.85 -7.12
N ILE A 141 -14.81 2.62 -7.98
CA ILE A 141 -13.47 2.18 -7.59
C ILE A 141 -12.52 3.37 -7.63
N SER A 142 -11.73 3.57 -6.57
CA SER A 142 -10.57 4.47 -6.64
C SER A 142 -9.38 3.74 -7.27
N PHE A 143 -8.98 4.16 -8.47
CA PHE A 143 -7.76 3.71 -9.13
C PHE A 143 -6.92 4.94 -9.43
N ASP A 144 -5.94 5.19 -8.55
CA ASP A 144 -5.23 6.46 -8.50
C ASP A 144 -3.94 6.45 -9.36
N LEU A 145 -3.57 5.28 -9.90
CA LEU A 145 -2.41 5.12 -10.79
C LEU A 145 -2.71 5.73 -12.16
N VAL A 146 -1.71 6.41 -12.72
CA VAL A 146 -1.68 6.80 -14.14
C VAL A 146 -0.77 5.88 -14.93
N GLU A 147 -0.88 5.93 -16.26
CA GLU A 147 -0.16 5.03 -17.17
C GLU A 147 1.34 5.02 -16.91
N ASP A 148 1.95 6.19 -16.68
CA ASP A 148 3.39 6.33 -16.44
C ASP A 148 3.85 5.82 -15.06
N GLU A 149 2.94 5.71 -14.10
CA GLU A 149 3.21 5.22 -12.73
C GLU A 149 2.92 3.71 -12.59
N LEU A 150 2.39 3.09 -13.65
CA LEU A 150 2.18 1.66 -13.70
C LEU A 150 3.51 0.93 -13.53
N SER A 151 3.58 0.04 -12.55
CA SER A 151 4.74 -0.81 -12.29
C SER A 151 4.30 -2.04 -11.50
N PRO A 152 5.09 -3.12 -11.48
CA PRO A 152 4.83 -4.24 -10.60
C PRO A 152 4.71 -3.80 -9.13
N SER A 153 5.65 -2.98 -8.65
CA SER A 153 5.67 -2.51 -7.26
C SER A 153 4.40 -1.72 -6.89
N SER A 154 3.91 -0.83 -7.77
CA SER A 154 2.74 0.01 -7.49
C SER A 154 1.45 -0.83 -7.44
N LEU A 155 1.30 -1.80 -8.34
CA LEU A 155 0.18 -2.74 -8.33
C LEU A 155 0.17 -3.64 -7.09
N ILE A 156 1.33 -4.18 -6.70
CA ILE A 156 1.43 -5.05 -5.52
C ILE A 156 1.24 -4.27 -4.22
N LEU A 157 1.75 -3.04 -4.14
CA LEU A 157 1.51 -2.18 -2.96
C LEU A 157 0.02 -1.89 -2.78
N GLU A 158 -0.71 -1.60 -3.86
CA GLU A 158 -2.16 -1.48 -3.82
C GLU A 158 -2.81 -2.81 -3.39
N ALA A 159 -2.45 -3.93 -4.02
CA ALA A 159 -3.00 -5.25 -3.70
C ALA A 159 -2.80 -5.62 -2.22
N LEU A 160 -1.62 -5.34 -1.65
CA LEU A 160 -1.31 -5.61 -0.25
C LEU A 160 -2.25 -4.92 0.72
N VAL A 161 -2.71 -3.70 0.41
CA VAL A 161 -3.68 -3.02 1.27
C VAL A 161 -4.99 -3.81 1.34
N PHE A 162 -5.49 -4.34 0.22
CA PHE A 162 -6.72 -5.15 0.21
C PHE A 162 -6.53 -6.50 0.88
N VAL A 163 -5.40 -7.16 0.58
CA VAL A 163 -5.04 -8.44 1.21
C VAL A 163 -5.03 -8.30 2.72
N LEU A 164 -4.33 -7.29 3.26
CA LEU A 164 -4.19 -7.09 4.69
C LEU A 164 -5.49 -6.63 5.37
N THR A 165 -6.28 -5.79 4.68
CA THR A 165 -7.56 -5.31 5.22
C THR A 165 -8.55 -6.46 5.40
N ASN A 166 -8.56 -7.41 4.47
CA ASN A 166 -9.52 -8.52 4.47
C ASN A 166 -8.94 -9.80 5.10
N SER A 167 -7.64 -9.86 5.40
CA SER A 167 -7.02 -11.06 5.96
C SER A 167 -7.49 -11.33 7.39
N ARG A 168 -7.74 -12.61 7.67
CA ARG A 168 -7.96 -13.15 9.02
C ARG A 168 -6.74 -13.92 9.53
N ASP A 169 -5.72 -14.03 8.70
CA ASP A 169 -4.51 -14.78 9.00
C ASP A 169 -3.55 -13.92 9.83
N ALA A 170 -3.34 -14.34 11.08
CA ALA A 170 -2.39 -13.70 11.98
C ALA A 170 -0.93 -13.94 11.54
N ASP A 171 -0.64 -15.07 10.88
CA ASP A 171 0.70 -15.44 10.45
C ASP A 171 1.17 -14.60 9.26
N LEU A 172 0.25 -14.09 8.44
CA LEU A 172 0.60 -13.16 7.37
C LEU A 172 1.38 -11.94 7.90
N LYS A 173 1.08 -11.43 9.11
CA LYS A 173 1.85 -10.33 9.73
C LYS A 173 3.28 -10.72 10.05
N ASN A 174 3.53 -11.98 10.41
CA ASN A 174 4.88 -12.52 10.59
C ASN A 174 5.61 -12.63 9.26
N ASP A 175 4.90 -13.06 8.21
CA ASP A 175 5.44 -13.19 6.86
C ASP A 175 5.84 -11.86 6.23
N LEU A 176 5.07 -10.79 6.46
CA LEU A 176 5.47 -9.45 6.02
C LEU A 176 6.87 -9.06 6.55
N LEU A 177 7.19 -9.44 7.79
CA LEU A 177 8.49 -9.17 8.40
C LEU A 177 9.57 -10.15 7.90
N SER A 178 9.27 -11.45 7.90
CA SER A 178 10.24 -12.50 7.55
C SER A 178 10.69 -12.42 6.08
N LEU A 179 9.77 -12.03 5.18
CA LEU A 179 10.02 -11.93 3.74
C LEU A 179 10.58 -10.58 3.31
N GLY A 180 10.78 -9.63 4.23
CA GLY A 180 11.38 -8.34 3.90
C GLY A 180 10.40 -7.28 3.40
N ILE A 181 9.08 -7.52 3.45
CA ILE A 181 8.07 -6.58 2.95
C ILE A 181 8.05 -5.32 3.82
N LEU A 182 8.10 -5.45 5.15
CA LEU A 182 8.10 -4.27 6.03
C LEU A 182 9.35 -3.40 5.84
N GLN A 183 10.50 -4.01 5.61
CA GLN A 183 11.77 -3.36 5.31
C GLN A 183 11.64 -2.52 4.03
N TRP A 184 11.03 -3.09 2.98
CA TRP A 184 10.77 -2.40 1.73
C TRP A 184 9.79 -1.23 1.91
N VAL A 185 8.70 -1.44 2.65
CA VAL A 185 7.68 -0.40 2.91
C VAL A 185 8.30 0.77 3.69
N VAL A 186 9.08 0.50 4.73
CA VAL A 186 9.77 1.56 5.50
C VAL A 186 10.76 2.33 4.63
N ALA A 187 11.54 1.63 3.79
CA ALA A 187 12.46 2.29 2.86
C ALA A 187 11.73 3.12 1.79
N ARG A 188 10.52 2.70 1.37
CA ARG A 188 9.68 3.47 0.45
C ARG A 188 9.11 4.72 1.13
N VAL A 189 8.67 4.63 2.39
CA VAL A 189 8.22 5.79 3.18
C VAL A 189 9.31 6.83 3.31
N ASP A 190 10.52 6.43 3.72
CA ASP A 190 11.64 7.36 3.93
C ASP A 190 12.00 8.10 2.63
N ARG A 191 12.12 7.37 1.50
CA ARG A 191 12.36 7.98 0.18
C ARG A 191 11.28 8.99 -0.22
N ILE A 192 10.00 8.62 -0.11
CA ILE A 192 8.90 9.52 -0.48
C ILE A 192 8.92 10.77 0.39
N VAL A 193 9.10 10.62 1.70
CA VAL A 193 9.10 11.76 2.63
C VAL A 193 10.28 12.70 2.36
N ASP A 194 11.45 12.16 1.99
CA ASP A 194 12.60 12.98 1.60
C ASP A 194 12.33 13.81 0.34
N GLU A 195 11.64 13.24 -0.65
CA GLU A 195 11.28 13.95 -1.89
C GLU A 195 10.18 15.00 -1.67
N LEU A 196 9.21 14.74 -0.79
CA LEU A 196 8.02 15.59 -0.58
C LEU A 196 8.33 17.04 -0.20
N ALA A 197 9.45 17.29 0.48
CA ALA A 197 9.84 18.63 0.93
C ALA A 197 10.21 19.56 -0.23
N SER A 198 10.89 19.05 -1.25
CA SER A 198 11.39 19.83 -2.38
C SER A 198 10.47 19.85 -3.60
N GLU A 199 9.51 18.92 -3.66
CA GLU A 199 8.73 18.72 -4.88
C GLU A 199 7.57 19.71 -5.09
N LYS A 200 7.32 20.02 -6.36
CA LYS A 200 6.18 20.85 -6.78
C LYS A 200 4.86 20.20 -6.38
N ALA A 201 3.81 21.01 -6.29
CA ALA A 201 2.53 20.56 -5.73
C ALA A 201 1.94 19.33 -6.42
N GLU A 202 1.96 19.30 -7.76
CA GLU A 202 1.45 18.17 -8.56
C GLU A 202 2.20 16.86 -8.28
N LYS A 203 3.54 16.87 -8.33
CA LYS A 203 4.35 15.69 -8.03
C LYS A 203 4.24 15.29 -6.55
N ALA A 204 4.12 16.26 -5.64
CA ALA A 204 3.90 15.97 -4.23
C ALA A 204 2.56 15.25 -3.99
N GLU A 205 1.47 15.66 -4.64
CA GLU A 205 0.20 14.94 -4.57
C GLU A 205 0.31 13.50 -5.08
N ARG A 206 1.05 13.28 -6.19
CA ARG A 206 1.32 11.94 -6.72
C ARG A 206 2.11 11.07 -5.74
N LEU A 207 3.15 11.64 -5.11
CA LEU A 207 3.97 10.96 -4.10
C LEU A 207 3.16 10.55 -2.85
N LEU A 208 2.12 11.31 -2.49
CA LEU A 208 1.29 10.99 -1.32
C LEU A 208 0.45 9.72 -1.52
N ILE A 209 0.08 9.36 -2.74
CA ILE A 209 -0.74 8.15 -3.01
C ILE A 209 -0.03 6.87 -2.53
N PRO A 210 1.19 6.52 -2.99
CA PRO A 210 1.90 5.34 -2.47
C PRO A 210 2.29 5.49 -1.00
N LEU A 211 2.49 6.70 -0.49
CA LEU A 211 2.75 6.93 0.94
C LEU A 211 1.54 6.52 1.80
N GLU A 212 0.31 6.88 1.39
CA GLU A 212 -0.90 6.45 2.07
C GLU A 212 -1.02 4.92 2.10
N ARG A 213 -0.68 4.24 1.00
CA ARG A 213 -0.69 2.77 0.95
C ARG A 213 0.34 2.17 1.91
N CYS A 214 1.55 2.74 1.95
CA CYS A 214 2.56 2.34 2.91
C CYS A 214 2.08 2.48 4.35
N PHE A 215 1.46 3.61 4.72
CA PHE A 215 0.93 3.80 6.07
C PHE A 215 -0.19 2.83 6.41
N ARG A 216 -1.09 2.50 5.47
CA ARG A 216 -2.13 1.47 5.69
C ARG A 216 -1.51 0.09 5.95
N VAL A 217 -0.50 -0.30 5.17
CA VAL A 217 0.23 -1.56 5.41
C VAL A 217 0.87 -1.56 6.81
N LEU A 218 1.55 -0.46 7.17
CA LEU A 218 2.21 -0.31 8.48
C LEU A 218 1.21 -0.29 9.65
N GLU A 219 0.06 0.37 9.48
CA GLU A 219 -1.01 0.41 10.47
C GLU A 219 -1.51 -1.00 10.76
N ILE A 220 -1.91 -1.74 9.73
CA ILE A 220 -2.47 -3.08 9.88
C ILE A 220 -1.43 -4.05 10.46
N CYS A 221 -0.19 -4.01 9.97
CA CYS A 221 0.84 -4.95 10.41
C CYS A 221 1.36 -4.69 11.83
N SER A 222 1.22 -3.45 12.34
CA SER A 222 1.62 -3.07 13.70
C SER A 222 0.50 -3.20 14.72
N MET A 223 -0.76 -3.24 14.27
CA MET A 223 -1.92 -3.40 15.14
C MET A 223 -1.85 -4.71 15.92
N TYR A 224 -1.81 -4.60 17.26
CA TYR A 224 -1.70 -5.70 18.22
C TYR A 224 -0.56 -6.71 17.92
N HIS A 225 0.54 -6.28 17.29
CA HIS A 225 1.62 -7.17 16.87
C HIS A 225 2.99 -6.70 17.40
N LYS A 226 3.30 -7.06 18.65
CA LYS A 226 4.49 -6.57 19.39
C LYS A 226 5.80 -6.78 18.63
N LYS A 227 5.99 -7.93 17.97
CA LYS A 227 7.19 -8.21 17.15
C LYS A 227 7.38 -7.19 16.01
N ASN A 228 6.30 -6.83 15.33
CA ASN A 228 6.36 -5.87 14.23
C ASN A 228 6.52 -4.45 14.76
N GLN A 229 5.86 -4.10 15.87
CA GLN A 229 6.05 -2.82 16.54
C GLN A 229 7.52 -2.63 16.94
N SER A 230 8.12 -3.59 17.63
CA SER A 230 9.54 -3.56 18.03
C SER A 230 10.47 -3.45 16.83
N PHE A 231 10.22 -4.21 15.76
CA PHE A 231 10.99 -4.10 14.51
C PHE A 231 10.90 -2.68 13.93
N LEU A 232 9.70 -2.13 13.74
CA LEU A 232 9.51 -0.81 13.13
C LEU A 232 10.19 0.30 13.93
N ILE A 233 10.16 0.22 15.27
CA ILE A 233 10.82 1.20 16.16
C ILE A 233 12.35 1.12 16.07
N ALA A 234 12.92 -0.07 15.87
CA ALA A 234 14.37 -0.28 15.90
C ALA A 234 15.03 -0.28 14.50
N HIS A 235 14.27 -0.59 13.45
CA HIS A 235 14.81 -0.81 12.11
C HIS A 235 15.54 0.42 11.55
N ARG A 236 16.75 0.19 11.00
CA ARG A 236 17.59 1.20 10.33
C ARG A 236 17.66 2.53 11.10
N SER A 237 18.14 2.47 12.34
CA SER A 237 18.27 3.66 13.20
C SER A 237 16.94 4.42 13.38
N SER A 238 15.84 3.67 13.47
CA SER A 238 14.48 4.22 13.60
C SER A 238 14.00 5.01 12.39
N ALA A 239 14.24 4.48 11.18
CA ALA A 239 13.89 5.14 9.92
C ALA A 239 12.42 5.63 9.88
N ILE A 240 11.44 4.83 10.32
CA ILE A 240 10.03 5.26 10.33
C ILE A 240 9.76 6.43 11.29
N ILE A 241 10.48 6.49 12.42
CA ILE A 241 10.37 7.55 13.42
C ILE A 241 10.98 8.86 12.89
N LEU A 242 12.11 8.76 12.18
CA LEU A 242 12.74 9.90 11.52
C LEU A 242 11.88 10.42 10.36
N ALA A 243 11.37 9.51 9.52
CA ALA A 243 10.45 9.86 8.43
C ALA A 243 9.15 10.51 8.97
N ALA A 244 8.63 10.05 10.11
CA ALA A 244 7.49 10.68 10.76
C ALA A 244 7.77 12.15 11.11
N ASN A 245 8.93 12.45 11.71
CA ASN A 245 9.31 13.82 12.06
C ASN A 245 9.51 14.70 10.82
N LYS A 246 10.17 14.18 9.78
CA LYS A 246 10.31 14.88 8.49
C LYS A 246 8.94 15.22 7.89
N LEU A 247 8.01 14.24 7.84
CA LEU A 247 6.66 14.46 7.32
C LEU A 247 5.89 15.50 8.15
N MET A 248 5.99 15.47 9.48
CA MET A 248 5.43 16.52 10.34
C MET A 248 5.96 17.90 9.93
N GLY A 249 7.27 18.04 9.72
CA GLY A 249 7.88 19.29 9.24
C GLY A 249 7.36 19.74 7.87
N VAL A 250 7.21 18.82 6.91
CA VAL A 250 6.64 19.13 5.59
C VAL A 250 5.18 19.59 5.72
N VAL A 251 4.36 18.93 6.53
CA VAL A 251 2.96 19.31 6.73
C VAL A 251 2.88 20.70 7.39
N HIS A 252 3.64 20.92 8.46
CA HIS A 252 3.65 22.19 9.21
C HIS A 252 4.23 23.37 8.42
N SER A 253 5.07 23.11 7.41
CA SER A 253 5.56 24.17 6.50
C SER A 253 4.61 24.42 5.33
N ARG A 254 4.12 23.36 4.67
CA ARG A 254 3.36 23.49 3.42
C ARG A 254 1.87 23.77 3.65
N VAL A 255 1.22 23.21 4.66
CA VAL A 255 -0.23 23.41 4.87
C VAL A 255 -0.56 24.87 5.20
N PRO A 256 0.20 25.57 6.07
CA PRO A 256 -0.07 26.98 6.34
C PRO A 256 0.23 27.92 5.18
N SER A 257 1.11 27.54 4.26
CA SER A 257 1.53 28.37 3.13
C SER A 257 0.34 28.78 2.23
N PRO A 258 0.23 30.05 1.82
CA PRO A 258 -0.81 30.49 0.89
C PRO A 258 -0.59 29.97 -0.54
N TYR A 259 0.63 29.55 -0.88
CA TYR A 259 1.00 29.06 -2.21
C TYR A 259 0.69 27.57 -2.42
N THR A 260 0.34 26.85 -1.35
CA THR A 260 0.01 25.42 -1.44
C THR A 260 -1.45 25.25 -1.87
N PRO A 261 -1.75 24.52 -2.96
CA PRO A 261 -3.11 24.25 -3.39
C PRO A 261 -3.95 23.54 -2.32
N LEU A 262 -5.25 23.81 -2.28
CA LEU A 262 -6.15 23.20 -1.29
C LEU A 262 -6.17 21.66 -1.38
N SER A 263 -6.09 21.10 -2.59
CA SER A 263 -5.99 19.66 -2.84
C SER A 263 -4.79 19.06 -2.11
N LEU A 264 -3.60 19.64 -2.29
CA LEU A 264 -2.39 19.20 -1.61
C LEU A 264 -2.47 19.38 -0.10
N LYS A 265 -3.06 20.46 0.40
CA LYS A 265 -3.29 20.63 1.85
C LYS A 265 -4.11 19.47 2.42
N LYS A 266 -5.21 19.13 1.76
CA LYS A 266 -6.07 18.01 2.18
C LYS A 266 -5.33 16.66 2.10
N ALA A 267 -4.58 16.42 1.02
CA ALA A 267 -3.78 15.20 0.87
C ALA A 267 -2.70 15.07 1.96
N LEU A 268 -1.99 16.15 2.27
CA LEU A 268 -1.00 16.19 3.36
C LEU A 268 -1.64 15.89 4.72
N MET A 269 -2.79 16.50 5.02
CA MET A 269 -3.50 16.26 6.28
C MET A 269 -4.04 14.83 6.38
N ARG A 270 -4.50 14.25 5.27
CA ARG A 270 -4.90 12.84 5.19
C ARG A 270 -3.72 11.90 5.45
N SER A 271 -2.55 12.19 4.85
CA SER A 271 -1.34 11.42 5.10
C SER A 271 -0.91 11.48 6.57
N LEU A 272 -1.10 12.63 7.23
CA LEU A 272 -0.82 12.80 8.64
C LEU A 272 -1.79 12.00 9.52
N THR A 273 -3.06 11.92 9.12
CA THR A 273 -4.05 11.08 9.81
C THR A 273 -3.62 9.60 9.79
N LEU A 274 -3.16 9.10 8.66
CA LEU A 274 -2.66 7.73 8.53
C LEU A 274 -1.36 7.51 9.33
N LEU A 275 -0.42 8.46 9.29
CA LEU A 275 0.78 8.42 10.12
C LEU A 275 0.42 8.35 11.60
N ALA A 276 -0.53 9.15 12.07
CA ALA A 276 -0.96 9.18 13.46
C ALA A 276 -1.48 7.81 13.93
N ARG A 277 -2.20 7.07 13.07
CA ARG A 277 -2.62 5.68 13.37
C ARG A 277 -1.44 4.74 13.53
N VAL A 278 -0.47 4.80 12.63
CA VAL A 278 0.78 4.01 12.74
C VAL A 278 1.49 4.34 14.05
N LEU A 279 1.71 5.63 14.34
CA LEU A 279 2.43 6.04 15.54
C LEU A 279 1.68 5.72 16.84
N THR A 280 0.35 5.76 16.83
CA THR A 280 -0.47 5.34 17.97
C THR A 280 -0.26 3.85 18.24
N ASN A 281 -0.28 3.00 17.21
CA ASN A 281 0.03 1.57 17.36
C ASN A 281 1.45 1.33 17.89
N LEU A 282 2.44 2.11 17.41
CA LEU A 282 3.84 1.95 17.83
C LEU A 282 4.11 2.48 19.25
N SER A 283 3.40 3.51 19.68
CA SER A 283 3.59 4.18 20.99
C SER A 283 2.73 3.58 22.10
N TYR A 284 1.64 2.88 21.77
CA TYR A 284 0.76 2.25 22.75
C TYR A 284 1.53 1.24 23.61
N ASP A 285 1.61 1.54 24.91
CA ASP A 285 2.36 0.75 25.89
C ASP A 285 3.80 0.46 25.44
N ASN A 286 4.45 1.49 24.85
CA ASN A 286 5.82 1.39 24.35
C ASN A 286 6.63 2.66 24.68
N GLU A 287 7.33 2.61 25.80
CA GLU A 287 8.13 3.73 26.30
C GLU A 287 9.33 4.05 25.38
N LEU A 288 9.91 3.03 24.71
CA LEU A 288 11.02 3.23 23.79
C LEU A 288 10.59 4.09 22.58
N CYS A 289 9.44 3.77 21.98
CA CYS A 289 8.86 4.57 20.90
C CYS A 289 8.61 6.00 21.36
N SER A 290 7.97 6.14 22.54
CA SER A 290 7.62 7.43 23.13
C SER A 290 8.85 8.30 23.38
N THR A 291 9.90 7.71 23.94
CA THR A 291 11.18 8.37 24.17
C THR A 291 11.82 8.83 22.86
N LYS A 292 11.87 7.96 21.84
CA LYS A 292 12.48 8.30 20.55
C LYS A 292 11.73 9.44 19.84
N LEU A 293 10.40 9.39 19.78
CA LEU A 293 9.59 10.45 19.17
C LEU A 293 9.74 11.77 19.91
N GLY A 294 9.71 11.76 21.24
CA GLY A 294 9.84 12.99 22.04
C GLY A 294 11.26 13.56 22.12
N GLN A 295 12.29 12.81 21.71
CA GLN A 295 13.65 13.33 21.53
C GLN A 295 13.82 14.12 20.23
N LEU A 296 12.95 13.93 19.24
CA LEU A 296 13.04 14.62 17.97
C LEU A 296 12.70 16.11 18.12
N PRO A 297 13.51 17.01 17.53
CA PRO A 297 13.26 18.45 17.61
C PRO A 297 11.88 18.82 17.06
N GLY A 298 11.10 19.56 17.85
CA GLY A 298 9.80 20.07 17.44
C GLY A 298 8.68 19.03 17.37
N PHE A 299 8.94 17.72 17.46
CA PHE A 299 7.92 16.70 17.21
C PHE A 299 6.69 16.82 18.12
N LEU A 300 6.89 16.95 19.43
CA LEU A 300 5.79 17.11 20.40
C LEU A 300 4.98 18.39 20.14
N SER A 301 5.66 19.50 19.86
CA SER A 301 5.02 20.77 19.51
C SER A 301 4.22 20.64 18.21
N SER A 302 4.77 19.99 17.19
CA SER A 302 4.06 19.73 15.95
C SER A 302 2.84 18.84 16.18
N CYS A 303 2.90 17.84 17.06
CA CYS A 303 1.73 17.04 17.42
C CYS A 303 0.62 17.91 18.03
N ILE A 304 0.97 18.77 19.00
CA ILE A 304 0.01 19.68 19.65
C ILE A 304 -0.58 20.65 18.63
N SER A 305 0.27 21.35 17.89
CA SER A 305 -0.14 22.31 16.87
C SER A 305 -1.01 21.68 15.77
N THR A 306 -0.81 20.40 15.44
CA THR A 306 -1.70 19.71 14.48
C THR A 306 -3.15 19.71 14.96
N PHE A 307 -3.44 19.36 16.21
CA PHE A 307 -4.83 19.24 16.68
C PHE A 307 -5.40 20.54 17.26
N THR A 308 -4.57 21.48 17.70
CA THR A 308 -5.02 22.78 18.22
C THR A 308 -5.14 23.85 17.14
N PHE A 309 -4.39 23.72 16.04
CA PHE A 309 -4.33 24.74 14.98
C PHE A 309 -4.59 24.19 13.58
N LEU A 310 -3.80 23.22 13.10
CA LEU A 310 -3.91 22.79 11.70
C LEU A 310 -5.26 22.12 11.39
N ALA A 311 -5.67 21.12 12.17
CA ALA A 311 -6.93 20.41 11.94
C ALA A 311 -8.15 21.34 12.07
N PRO A 312 -8.30 22.15 13.14
CA PRO A 312 -9.41 23.09 13.24
C PRO A 312 -9.46 24.12 12.11
N LYS A 313 -8.31 24.60 11.63
CA LYS A 313 -8.26 25.65 10.61
C LYS A 313 -8.45 25.14 9.18
N TYR A 314 -7.88 23.97 8.85
CA TYR A 314 -7.82 23.47 7.48
C TYR A 314 -8.78 22.31 7.21
N LEU A 315 -9.43 21.76 8.24
CA LEU A 315 -10.41 20.68 8.15
C LEU A 315 -11.70 20.98 8.95
N SER A 316 -12.04 22.25 9.21
CA SER A 316 -13.20 22.64 10.04
C SER A 316 -14.52 22.00 9.60
N ASP A 317 -14.72 21.87 8.29
CA ASP A 317 -15.97 21.40 7.68
C ASP A 317 -15.88 19.92 7.26
N ASP A 318 -14.80 19.24 7.63
CA ASP A 318 -14.52 17.86 7.22
C ASP A 318 -14.54 16.95 8.45
N THR A 319 -15.30 15.85 8.37
CA THR A 319 -15.27 14.77 9.37
C THR A 319 -13.84 14.27 9.67
N GLN A 320 -12.93 14.36 8.70
CA GLN A 320 -11.51 14.02 8.89
C GLN A 320 -10.79 14.92 9.89
N GLY A 321 -11.27 16.16 10.10
CA GLY A 321 -10.72 17.08 11.10
C GLY A 321 -10.91 16.57 12.52
N PHE A 322 -12.07 15.99 12.81
CA PHE A 322 -12.35 15.34 14.10
C PHE A 322 -11.45 14.12 14.31
N ASP A 323 -11.38 13.23 13.31
CA ASP A 323 -10.56 12.01 13.38
C ASP A 323 -9.09 12.33 13.64
N LEU A 324 -8.52 13.30 12.91
CA LEU A 324 -7.13 13.70 13.09
C LEU A 324 -6.90 14.31 14.49
N THR A 325 -7.83 15.12 14.98
CA THR A 325 -7.75 15.73 16.32
C THR A 325 -7.72 14.64 17.40
N LEU A 326 -8.60 13.64 17.30
CA LEU A 326 -8.66 12.53 18.24
C LEU A 326 -7.40 11.65 18.19
N LEU A 327 -6.92 11.34 16.99
CA LEU A 327 -5.71 10.53 16.81
C LEU A 327 -4.46 11.23 17.32
N MET A 328 -4.29 12.53 17.04
CA MET A 328 -3.13 13.28 17.49
C MET A 328 -3.13 13.53 19.00
N SER A 329 -4.30 13.78 19.61
CA SER A 329 -4.41 13.86 21.06
C SER A 329 -4.13 12.51 21.72
N SER A 330 -4.65 11.42 21.17
CA SER A 330 -4.34 10.05 21.63
C SER A 330 -2.85 9.72 21.51
N LEU A 331 -2.22 10.12 20.41
CA LEU A 331 -0.77 9.98 20.25
C LEU A 331 -0.03 10.76 21.33
N VAL A 332 -0.37 12.03 21.58
CA VAL A 332 0.27 12.81 22.64
C VAL A 332 0.10 12.15 24.01
N VAL A 333 -1.08 11.60 24.31
CA VAL A 333 -1.32 10.83 25.55
C VAL A 333 -0.34 9.65 25.65
N ASN A 334 -0.23 8.81 24.61
CA ASN A 334 0.73 7.70 24.61
C ASN A 334 2.17 8.19 24.85
N LEU A 335 2.56 9.29 24.19
CA LEU A 335 3.92 9.83 24.28
C LEU A 335 4.26 10.37 25.66
N VAL A 336 3.29 10.80 26.46
CA VAL A 336 3.53 11.35 27.80
C VAL A 336 3.21 10.38 28.93
N GLU A 337 2.32 9.40 28.73
CA GLU A 337 1.79 8.55 29.80
C GLU A 337 2.92 7.90 30.61
N LYS A 338 3.91 7.34 29.92
CA LYS A 338 5.04 6.63 30.56
C LYS A 338 6.39 7.33 30.40
N CYS A 339 6.47 8.44 29.66
CA CYS A 339 7.74 9.15 29.43
C CYS A 339 7.81 10.48 30.20
N ASN A 340 8.53 10.47 31.33
CA ASN A 340 8.80 11.68 32.14
C ASN A 340 9.48 12.80 31.35
N GLY A 341 10.41 12.45 30.45
CA GLY A 341 11.13 13.44 29.63
C GLY A 341 10.18 14.22 28.71
N ASN A 342 9.19 13.52 28.14
CA ASN A 342 8.20 14.15 27.27
C ASN A 342 7.23 15.03 28.06
N ARG A 343 6.83 14.60 29.27
CA ARG A 343 5.98 15.42 30.15
C ARG A 343 6.60 16.79 30.42
N LYS A 344 7.88 16.84 30.79
CA LYS A 344 8.59 18.10 31.06
C LYS A 344 8.57 19.01 29.83
N LYS A 345 8.94 18.48 28.66
CA LYS A 345 8.99 19.23 27.38
C LYS A 345 7.66 19.80 26.89
N ILE A 346 6.52 19.29 27.37
CA ILE A 346 5.19 19.80 26.97
C ILE A 346 4.71 20.90 27.93
N VAL A 347 5.15 20.87 29.18
CA VAL A 347 4.79 21.87 30.19
C VAL A 347 5.67 23.11 30.08
N ASP A 348 6.94 22.93 29.69
CA ASP A 348 7.92 24.00 29.45
C ASP A 348 7.66 24.73 28.11
#